data_AF-A0A352KNF9-F1
#
_entry.id   AF-A0A352KNF9-F1
#
_cell.length_a   1.000
_cell.length_b   1.000
_cell.length_c   1.000
_cell.angle_alpha   90.00
_cell.angle_beta   90.00
_cell.angle_gamma   90.00
#
_symmetry.space_group_name_H-M   'P 1'
#
loop_
_entity.id
_entity.type
_entity.pdbx_description
1 polymer ?
#
loop_
_entity_poly.entity_id
_entity_poly.type
_entity_poly.pdbx_seq_one_letter_code
_entity_poly.pdbx_strand_id
1 'polypeptide(L)' 'AGIEYLQRRVHGRGGVIVVDRQGNCASGFTTKRMIHGWIEHGGSTVVRF' A
#
# COMPACT_ATOMS: atom_id res chain seq x y z
N ALA A 1 -4.65 -1.33 9.82
CA ALA A 1 -4.04 -1.82 11.09
C ALA A 1 -2.60 -1.33 11.31
N GLY A 2 -1.61 -1.60 10.44
CA GLY A 2 -0.22 -1.16 10.67
C GLY A 2 0.09 0.30 10.32
N ILE A 3 -0.37 0.78 9.15
CA ILE A 3 -0.05 2.13 8.65
C ILE A 3 -0.66 3.27 9.51
N GLU A 4 -1.79 3.02 10.17
CA GLU A 4 -2.43 3.97 11.09
C GLU A 4 -1.57 4.28 12.32
N TYR A 5 -0.72 3.34 12.76
CA TYR A 5 0.16 3.54 13.90
C TYR A 5 1.17 4.67 13.63
N LEU A 6 1.61 4.85 12.38
CA LEU A 6 2.52 5.94 11.99
C LEU A 6 1.92 7.30 12.33
N GLN A 7 0.63 7.50 12.04
CA GLN A 7 -0.06 8.74 12.40
C GLN A 7 -0.24 8.86 13.90
N ARG A 8 -0.73 7.80 14.57
CA ARG A 8 -1.10 7.85 15.99
C ARG A 8 0.10 8.00 16.94
N ARG A 9 1.24 7.38 16.64
CA ARG A 9 2.40 7.33 17.56
C ARG A 9 3.45 8.39 17.28
N VAL A 10 3.76 8.63 16.01
CA VAL A 10 4.91 9.45 15.61
C VAL A 10 4.52 10.62 14.72
N HIS A 11 3.22 10.86 14.51
CA HIS A 11 2.69 11.88 13.59
C HIS A 11 3.27 11.77 12.16
N GLY A 12 3.73 10.57 11.81
CA GLY A 12 4.32 10.25 10.51
C GLY A 12 3.23 9.92 9.50
N ARG A 13 3.48 10.30 8.24
CA ARG A 13 2.67 9.86 7.09
C ARG A 13 3.53 9.04 6.16
N GLY A 14 2.94 8.07 5.50
CA GLY A 14 3.63 7.23 4.55
C GLY A 14 2.69 6.31 3.81
N GLY A 15 3.28 5.42 3.02
CA GLY A 15 2.58 4.39 2.29
C GLY A 15 3.32 3.07 2.39
N VAL A 16 2.59 1.99 2.20
CA VAL A 16 3.12 0.64 2.12
C VAL A 16 2.46 -0.07 0.95
N ILE A 17 3.26 -0.88 0.26
CA ILE A 17 2.80 -1.91 -0.67
C ILE A 17 3.34 -3.22 -0.11
N VAL A 18 2.48 -4.22 0.00
CA VAL A 18 2.83 -5.54 0.52
C VAL A 18 2.46 -6.61 -0.48
N VAL A 19 3.27 -7.66 -0.52
CA VAL A 19 3.00 -8.89 -1.26
C VAL A 19 3.10 -10.03 -0.26
N ASP A 20 2.03 -10.82 -0.12
CA ASP A 20 2.05 -11.97 0.78
C ASP A 20 2.72 -13.20 0.14
N ARG A 21 2.83 -14.30 0.89
CA ARG A 21 3.48 -15.53 0.41
C ARG A 21 2.71 -16.21 -0.73
N GLN A 22 1.42 -15.93 -0.88
CA GLN A 22 0.60 -16.43 -1.97
C GLN A 22 0.73 -15.56 -3.22
N GLY A 23 1.35 -14.38 -3.12
CA GLY A 23 1.50 -13.43 -4.22
C GLY A 23 0.40 -12.37 -4.27
N ASN A 24 -0.48 -12.29 -3.27
CA ASN A 24 -1.51 -11.28 -3.21
C ASN A 24 -0.90 -9.91 -2.85
N CYS A 25 -1.29 -8.89 -3.59
CA CYS A 25 -0.81 -7.53 -3.47
C CYS A 25 -1.84 -6.65 -2.75
N ALA A 26 -1.36 -5.86 -1.79
CA ALA A 26 -2.17 -4.84 -1.13
C ALA A 26 -1.39 -3.54 -0.93
N SER A 27 -2.11 -2.44 -0.77
CA SER A 27 -1.53 -1.15 -0.47
C SER A 27 -2.30 -0.43 0.63
N GLY A 28 -1.61 0.48 1.34
CA GLY A 28 -2.22 1.34 2.34
C GLY A 28 -1.37 2.57 2.58
N PHE A 29 -2.00 3.73 2.73
CA PHE A 29 -1.27 4.99 2.90
C PHE A 29 -2.05 5.98 3.78
N THR A 30 -1.30 6.84 4.46
CA THR A 30 -1.80 7.92 5.33
C THR A 30 -1.42 9.30 4.78
N THR A 31 -0.66 9.35 3.69
CA THR A 31 -0.48 10.55 2.87
C THR A 31 -1.80 10.93 2.20
N LYS A 32 -1.90 12.15 1.67
CA LYS A 32 -3.09 12.57 0.90
C LYS A 32 -3.26 11.74 -0.38
N ARG A 33 -2.16 11.22 -0.90
CA ARG A 33 -2.09 10.50 -2.16
C ARG A 33 -0.90 9.54 -2.19
N MET A 34 -1.02 8.46 -2.94
CA MET A 34 0.09 7.57 -3.28
C MET A 34 -0.16 7.03 -4.69
N ILE A 35 0.65 7.45 -5.65
CA ILE A 35 0.60 6.90 -7.00
C ILE A 35 1.32 5.55 -6.97
N HIS A 36 0.61 4.48 -7.31
CA HIS A 36 1.15 3.11 -7.22
C HIS A 36 0.37 2.13 -8.11
N GLY A 37 0.96 0.97 -8.35
CA GLY A 37 0.35 -0.09 -9.13
C GLY A 37 1.10 -1.41 -9.01
N TRP A 38 0.47 -2.48 -9.47
CA TRP A 38 1.05 -3.82 -9.47
C TRP A 38 0.38 -4.69 -10.55
N ILE A 39 1.01 -5.83 -10.84
CA ILE A 39 0.45 -6.92 -11.63
C ILE A 39 0.47 -8.16 -10.74
N GLU A 40 -0.72 -8.65 -10.39
CA GLU A 40 -0.87 -9.84 -9.56
C GLU A 40 -0.96 -11.08 -10.47
N HIS A 41 -0.11 -12.09 -10.23
CA HIS A 41 -0.08 -13.34 -10.99
C HIS A 41 0.00 -13.20 -12.52
N GLY A 42 0.66 -12.16 -13.02
CA GLY A 42 0.73 -11.89 -14.46
C GLY A 42 -0.60 -11.50 -15.11
N GLY A 43 -1.61 -11.17 -14.29
CA GLY A 43 -2.93 -10.73 -14.73
C GLY A 43 -2.96 -9.27 -15.20
N SER A 44 -4.09 -8.61 -15.00
CA SER A 44 -4.25 -7.22 -15.42
C SER A 44 -3.45 -6.25 -14.54
N THR A 45 -2.95 -5.19 -15.17
CA THR A 45 -2.31 -4.08 -14.47
C THR A 45 -3.33 -3.34 -13.60
N VAL A 46 -3.00 -3.17 -12.32
CA VAL A 46 -3.70 -2.27 -11.40
C VAL A 46 -2.88 -1.00 -11.25
N VAL A 47 -3.51 0.16 -11.48
CA VAL A 47 -2.88 1.47 -11.26
C VAL A 47 -3.85 2.33 -10.44
N ARG A 48 -3.32 3.03 -9.44
CA ARG A 48 -4.06 3.87 -8.49
C ARG A 48 -3.35 5.21 -8.33
N PHE A 49 -4.15 6.28 -8.20
CA PHE A 49 -3.69 7.67 -8.08
C PHE A 49 -4.01 8.28 -6.72
#